data_AF-A0AAE1VD70-F1
#
_entry.id   AF-A0AAE1VD70-F1
#
_cell.length_a   1.000
_cell.length_b   1.000
_cell.length_c   1.000
_cell.angle_alpha   90.00
_cell.angle_beta   90.00
_cell.angle_gamma   90.00
#
_symmetry.space_group_name_H-M   'P 1'
#
loop_
_entity.id
_entity.type
_entity.pdbx_description
1 polymer ?
#
loop_
_entity_poly.entity_id
_entity_poly.type
_entity_poly.pdbx_seq_one_letter_code
_entity_poly.pdbx_strand_id
1 'polypeptide(L)'
;MKLDIDHGGESLSVKYKLGFINGECKRSTANSDSAKIRQWESCDDMVTSWIINSLAKEIADSVECVNDLEELWKEIEDRYNQINGAKLYQIQKEINDLGSSIYYLLLHKDEKALEKTQHLECQSSVQLCVHLWSKR
;
A
#
# COMPACT_ATOMS: atom_id res chain seq x y z
N MET A 1 -10.90 -18.96 -18.79
CA MET A 1 -10.24 -19.11 -20.11
C MET A 1 -8.92 -19.79 -19.87
N LYS A 2 -8.81 -21.05 -20.31
CA LYS A 2 -7.59 -21.85 -20.26
C LYS A 2 -6.99 -21.70 -21.66
N LEU A 3 -5.95 -20.89 -21.79
CA LEU A 3 -5.22 -20.76 -23.04
C LEU A 3 -4.14 -21.84 -23.01
N ASP A 4 -4.46 -22.97 -23.64
CA ASP A 4 -3.49 -23.98 -24.03
C ASP A 4 -2.73 -23.42 -25.26
N ILE A 5 -1.51 -22.93 -25.05
CA ILE A 5 -0.54 -22.67 -26.11
C ILE A 5 0.43 -23.85 -26.11
N ASP A 6 0.11 -24.85 -26.93
CA ASP A 6 0.90 -26.06 -27.11
C ASP A 6 1.76 -25.92 -28.37
N HIS A 7 2.86 -25.16 -28.29
CA HIS A 7 3.92 -25.14 -29.30
C HIS A 7 5.28 -25.20 -28.59
N GLY A 8 5.74 -26.42 -28.27
CA GLY A 8 7.15 -26.73 -27.99
C GLY A 8 7.74 -26.22 -26.67
N GLY A 9 6.92 -25.90 -25.67
CA GLY A 9 7.39 -25.34 -24.40
C GLY A 9 7.84 -26.40 -23.41
N GLU A 10 9.13 -26.41 -23.07
CA GLU A 10 9.57 -26.97 -21.80
C GLU A 10 8.85 -26.20 -20.67
N SER A 11 7.89 -26.85 -20.01
CA SER A 11 7.20 -26.27 -18.86
C SER A 11 8.22 -26.05 -17.74
N LEU A 12 8.64 -24.80 -17.55
CA LEU A 12 9.47 -24.42 -16.40
C LEU A 12 8.72 -24.76 -15.11
N SER A 13 9.30 -25.64 -14.30
CA SER A 13 8.76 -25.95 -12.98
C SER A 13 8.69 -24.66 -12.14
N VAL A 14 7.72 -24.59 -11.23
CA VAL A 14 7.51 -23.44 -10.32
C VAL A 14 8.81 -23.04 -9.61
N LYS A 15 9.65 -24.03 -9.27
CA LYS A 15 10.95 -23.80 -8.63
C LYS A 15 11.93 -23.03 -9.52
N TYR A 16 11.93 -23.31 -10.82
CA TYR A 16 12.78 -22.59 -11.78
C TYR A 16 12.26 -21.18 -12.02
N LYS A 17 10.94 -21.00 -12.16
CA LYS A 17 10.34 -19.66 -12.31
C LYS A 17 10.69 -18.73 -11.15
N LEU A 18 10.60 -19.24 -9.91
CA LEU A 18 10.99 -18.48 -8.72
C LEU A 18 12.49 -18.19 -8.66
N GLY A 19 13.33 -19.12 -9.11
CA GLY A 19 14.78 -18.89 -9.19
C GLY A 19 15.15 -17.74 -10.14
N PHE A 20 14.41 -17.59 -11.24
CA PHE A 20 14.53 -16.45 -12.16
C PHE A 20 14.08 -15.13 -11.52
N ILE A 21 12.90 -15.13 -10.88
CA ILE A 21 12.35 -13.93 -10.21
C ILE A 21 13.22 -13.46 -9.03
N ASN A 22 13.75 -14.40 -8.24
CA ASN A 22 14.58 -14.09 -7.07
C ASN A 22 16.05 -13.79 -7.43
N GLY A 23 16.43 -13.86 -8.71
CA GLY A 23 17.82 -13.66 -9.14
C GLY A 23 18.79 -14.79 -8.76
N GLU A 24 18.29 -15.96 -8.39
CA GLU A 24 19.09 -17.17 -8.13
C GLU A 24 19.61 -17.78 -9.46
N CYS A 25 18.83 -17.68 -10.53
CA CYS A 25 19.18 -18.12 -11.88
C CYS A 25 19.93 -17.04 -12.67
N LYS A 26 21.20 -16.79 -12.31
CA LYS A 26 22.03 -15.80 -13.00
C LYS A 26 22.53 -16.28 -14.36
N ARG A 27 22.59 -15.36 -15.31
CA ARG A 27 23.26 -15.56 -16.60
C ARG A 27 24.70 -16.00 -16.38
N SER A 28 25.01 -17.26 -16.69
CA SER A 28 26.38 -17.80 -16.57
C SER A 28 27.23 -17.32 -17.75
N THR A 29 28.19 -16.42 -17.49
CA THR A 29 29.06 -15.80 -18.51
C THR A 29 30.43 -16.44 -18.66
N ALA A 30 30.83 -17.33 -17.74
CA ALA A 30 32.14 -17.99 -17.76
C ALA A 30 32.03 -19.44 -18.26
N ASN A 31 32.58 -19.73 -19.44
CA ASN A 31 32.78 -21.08 -20.01
C ASN A 31 31.51 -21.92 -20.27
N SER A 32 30.34 -21.29 -20.40
CA SER A 32 29.08 -21.95 -20.73
C SER A 32 28.95 -22.22 -22.23
N ASP A 33 28.46 -23.42 -22.58
CA ASP A 33 28.13 -23.79 -23.95
C ASP A 33 27.09 -22.82 -24.53
N SER A 34 27.30 -22.36 -25.76
CA SER A 34 26.43 -21.40 -26.45
C SER A 34 24.96 -21.82 -26.47
N ALA A 35 24.68 -23.13 -26.49
CA ALA A 35 23.33 -23.68 -26.41
C ALA A 35 22.65 -23.41 -25.06
N LYS A 36 23.39 -23.46 -23.96
CA LYS A 36 22.86 -23.21 -22.60
C LYS A 36 22.54 -21.73 -22.38
N ILE A 37 23.34 -20.83 -22.95
CA ILE A 37 23.07 -19.39 -22.91
C ILE A 37 21.77 -19.08 -23.64
N ARG A 38 21.59 -19.62 -24.85
CA ARG A 38 20.34 -19.42 -25.62
C ARG A 38 19.11 -19.97 -24.92
N GLN A 39 19.23 -21.14 -24.28
CA GLN A 39 18.15 -21.71 -23.46
C GLN A 39 17.79 -20.80 -22.29
N TRP A 40 18.79 -20.23 -21.61
CA TRP A 40 18.57 -19.28 -20.52
C TRP A 40 17.85 -18.01 -21.03
N GLU A 41 18.31 -17.42 -22.14
CA GLU A 41 17.68 -16.24 -22.76
C GLU A 41 16.23 -16.52 -23.16
N SER A 42 15.96 -17.69 -23.76
CA SER A 42 14.58 -18.07 -24.13
C SER A 42 13.68 -18.25 -22.91
N CYS A 43 14.23 -18.72 -21.79
CA CYS A 43 13.48 -18.81 -20.53
C CYS A 43 13.22 -17.43 -19.93
N ASP A 44 14.21 -16.54 -19.98
CA ASP A 44 14.08 -15.15 -19.53
C ASP A 44 12.99 -14.42 -20.31
N ASP A 45 13.04 -14.45 -21.64
CA ASP A 45 12.06 -13.85 -22.54
C ASP A 45 10.64 -14.37 -22.28
N MET A 46 10.51 -15.68 -22.02
CA MET A 46 9.22 -16.32 -21.73
C MET A 46 8.62 -15.82 -20.41
N VAL A 47 9.44 -15.78 -19.35
CA VAL A 47 8.98 -15.32 -18.03
C VAL A 47 8.67 -13.82 -18.06
N THR A 48 9.50 -13.02 -18.71
CA THR A 48 9.28 -11.59 -18.98
C THR A 48 7.95 -11.37 -19.68
N SER A 49 7.69 -12.08 -20.78
CA SER A 49 6.43 -11.99 -21.51
C SER A 49 5.23 -12.41 -20.65
N TRP A 50 5.35 -13.44 -19.82
CA TRP A 50 4.27 -13.85 -18.93
C TRP A 50 3.94 -12.81 -17.86
N ILE A 51 4.97 -12.18 -17.28
CA ILE A 51 4.78 -11.12 -16.29
C ILE A 51 4.10 -9.92 -16.96
N ILE A 52 4.64 -9.41 -18.06
CA ILE A 52 4.07 -8.24 -18.78
C ILE A 52 2.60 -8.50 -19.16
N ASN A 53 2.28 -9.68 -19.70
CA ASN A 53 0.91 -10.05 -20.07
C ASN A 53 -0.04 -10.22 -18.87
N SER A 54 0.49 -10.41 -17.67
CA SER A 54 -0.30 -10.52 -16.43
C SER A 54 -0.51 -9.17 -15.73
N LEU A 55 0.21 -8.12 -16.15
CA LEU A 55 0.07 -6.78 -15.59
C LEU A 55 -1.14 -6.05 -16.18
N ALA A 56 -1.65 -5.07 -15.41
CA ALA A 56 -2.61 -4.12 -15.95
C ALA A 56 -1.96 -3.31 -17.08
N LYS A 57 -2.72 -2.99 -18.13
CA LYS A 57 -2.21 -2.33 -19.34
C LYS A 57 -1.35 -1.09 -19.06
N GLU A 58 -1.79 -0.22 -18.15
CA GLU A 58 -1.06 0.99 -17.75
C GLU A 58 0.33 0.70 -17.19
N ILE A 59 0.49 -0.42 -16.50
CA ILE A 59 1.77 -0.88 -15.94
C ILE A 59 2.58 -1.56 -17.05
N ALA A 60 1.96 -2.43 -17.85
CA ALA A 60 2.61 -3.12 -18.96
C ALA A 60 3.23 -2.14 -19.98
N ASP A 61 2.48 -1.13 -20.44
CA ASP A 61 2.93 -0.13 -21.42
C ASP A 61 4.16 0.65 -20.92
N SER A 62 4.31 0.77 -19.60
CA SER A 62 5.39 1.53 -18.97
C SER A 62 6.64 0.71 -18.62
N VAL A 63 6.59 -0.62 -18.81
CA VAL A 63 7.71 -1.55 -18.60
C VAL A 63 8.04 -2.37 -19.85
N GLU A 64 7.38 -2.08 -20.98
CA GLU A 64 7.51 -2.80 -22.26
C GLU A 64 8.93 -2.76 -22.85
N CYS A 65 9.75 -1.77 -22.46
CA CYS A 65 11.11 -1.56 -22.98
C CYS A 65 12.22 -2.21 -22.14
N VAL A 66 11.90 -3.03 -21.14
CA VAL A 66 12.90 -3.61 -20.24
C VAL A 66 13.59 -4.82 -20.89
N ASN A 67 14.92 -4.87 -20.81
CA ASN A 67 15.72 -5.80 -21.62
C ASN A 67 15.95 -7.18 -20.99
N ASP A 68 15.71 -7.31 -19.69
CA ASP A 68 15.95 -8.55 -18.92
C ASP A 68 14.97 -8.63 -17.76
N LEU A 69 14.59 -9.85 -17.38
CA LEU A 69 13.66 -10.11 -16.30
C LEU A 69 14.06 -9.45 -14.98
N GLU A 70 15.37 -9.38 -14.67
CA GLU A 70 15.85 -8.80 -13.40
C GLU A 70 15.50 -7.31 -13.33
N GLU A 71 15.69 -6.58 -14.43
CA GLU A 71 15.36 -5.16 -14.53
C GLU A 71 13.84 -4.96 -14.47
N LEU A 72 13.06 -5.85 -15.10
CA LEU A 72 11.60 -5.78 -15.09
C LEU A 72 11.06 -5.96 -13.66
N TRP A 73 11.60 -6.94 -12.94
CA TRP A 73 11.17 -7.24 -11.58
C TRP A 73 11.50 -6.09 -10.63
N LYS A 74 12.68 -5.47 -10.74
CA LYS A 74 13.07 -4.29 -9.95
C LYS A 74 12.15 -3.11 -10.18
N GLU A 75 11.84 -2.79 -11.44
CA GLU A 75 10.94 -1.68 -11.79
C GLU A 75 9.54 -1.89 -11.20
N ILE A 76 9.03 -3.14 -11.24
CA ILE A 76 7.77 -3.50 -10.61
C ILE A 76 7.86 -3.32 -9.09
N GLU A 77 8.89 -3.87 -8.45
CA GLU A 77 9.08 -3.80 -7.00
C GLU A 77 9.15 -2.34 -6.51
N ASP A 78 9.92 -1.49 -7.17
CA ASP A 78 10.07 -0.07 -6.83
C ASP A 78 8.74 0.68 -6.91
N ARG A 79 7.94 0.44 -7.95
CA ARG A 79 6.63 1.07 -8.12
C ARG A 79 5.66 0.66 -7.02
N TYR A 80 5.57 -0.63 -6.72
CA TYR A 80 4.68 -1.11 -5.66
C TYR A 80 5.14 -0.59 -4.29
N ASN A 81 6.44 -0.54 -4.02
CA ASN A 81 6.99 0.02 -2.80
C ASN A 81 6.64 1.52 -2.64
N GLN A 82 6.80 2.31 -3.70
CA GLN A 82 6.44 3.73 -3.68
C GLN A 82 4.94 3.95 -3.45
N ILE A 83 4.08 3.24 -4.20
CA ILE A 83 2.62 3.37 -4.07
C ILE A 83 2.16 2.97 -2.66
N ASN A 84 2.70 1.89 -2.12
CA ASN A 84 2.35 1.42 -0.78
C ASN A 84 2.82 2.40 0.30
N GLY A 85 4.02 2.97 0.15
CA GLY A 85 4.53 4.01 1.06
C GLY A 85 3.66 5.26 1.08
N ALA A 86 3.28 5.77 -0.10
CA ALA A 86 2.42 6.95 -0.21
C ALA A 86 1.02 6.70 0.39
N LYS A 87 0.42 5.54 0.10
CA LYS A 87 -0.88 5.15 0.68
C LYS A 87 -0.83 5.02 2.20
N LEU A 88 0.22 4.37 2.73
CA LEU A 88 0.42 4.24 4.17
C LEU A 88 0.52 5.61 4.84
N TYR A 89 1.32 6.51 4.27
CA TYR A 89 1.46 7.87 4.79
C TYR A 89 0.12 8.63 4.78
N GLN A 90 -0.63 8.54 3.67
CA GLN A 90 -1.93 9.21 3.55
C GLN A 90 -2.91 8.72 4.62
N ILE A 91 -3.01 7.39 4.83
CA ILE A 91 -3.86 6.81 5.87
C ILE A 91 -3.41 7.28 7.26
N GLN A 92 -2.10 7.25 7.54
CA GLN A 92 -1.57 7.69 8.82
C GLN A 92 -1.88 9.17 9.09
N LYS A 93 -1.79 10.01 8.07
CA LYS A 93 -2.15 11.42 8.14
C LYS A 93 -3.64 11.60 8.44
N GLU A 94 -4.52 10.91 7.72
CA GLU A 94 -5.97 10.98 7.96
C GLU A 94 -6.34 10.56 9.39
N ILE A 95 -5.71 9.51 9.91
CA ILE A 95 -5.89 9.07 11.30
C ILE A 95 -5.48 10.18 12.28
N ASN A 96 -4.33 10.81 12.06
CA ASN A 96 -3.83 11.89 12.93
C ASN A 96 -4.71 13.14 12.86
N ASP A 97 -5.19 13.50 11.67
CA ASP A 97 -6.07 14.64 11.45
C ASP A 97 -7.42 14.41 12.13
N LEU A 98 -7.99 13.21 11.99
CA LEU A 98 -9.22 12.80 12.69
C LEU A 98 -9.03 12.81 14.20
N GLY A 99 -7.93 12.24 14.71
CA GLY A 99 -7.62 12.23 16.13
C GLY A 99 -7.50 13.65 16.70
N SER A 100 -6.82 14.54 15.99
CA SER A 100 -6.71 15.96 16.35
C SER A 100 -8.07 16.64 16.35
N SER A 101 -8.88 16.43 15.31
CA SER A 101 -10.24 16.99 15.20
C SER A 101 -11.13 16.54 16.36
N ILE A 102 -11.15 15.25 16.67
CA ILE A 102 -11.92 14.70 17.79
C ILE A 102 -11.46 15.31 19.11
N TYR A 103 -10.14 15.42 19.34
CA TYR A 103 -9.60 16.03 20.55
C TYR A 103 -10.09 17.49 20.74
N TYR A 104 -10.02 18.33 19.70
CA TYR A 104 -10.52 19.71 19.77
C TYR A 104 -12.04 19.77 20.01
N LEU A 105 -12.82 18.88 19.38
CA LEU A 105 -14.28 18.84 19.59
C LEU A 105 -14.64 18.41 21.02
N LEU A 106 -13.90 17.47 21.60
CA LEU A 106 -14.10 17.03 22.98
C LEU A 106 -13.76 18.17 23.95
N LEU A 107 -12.62 18.83 23.77
CA LEU A 107 -12.23 19.99 24.60
C LEU A 107 -13.29 21.11 24.55
N HIS A 108 -13.76 21.48 23.36
CA HIS A 108 -14.79 22.52 23.25
C HIS A 108 -16.14 22.12 23.83
N LYS A 109 -16.49 20.83 23.81
CA LYS A 109 -17.68 20.34 24.50
C LYS A 109 -17.53 20.43 26.01
N ASP A 110 -16.36 20.06 26.54
CA ASP A 110 -16.07 20.12 27.97
C ASP A 110 -16.06 21.56 28.48
N GLU A 111 -15.48 22.50 27.73
CA GLU A 111 -15.50 23.94 28.04
C GLU A 111 -16.93 24.48 28.14
N LYS A 112 -17.77 24.20 27.14
CA LYS A 112 -19.19 24.60 27.16
C LYS A 112 -19.99 23.93 28.29
N ALA A 113 -19.65 22.69 28.64
CA ALA A 113 -20.29 21.99 29.74
C ALA A 113 -19.93 22.64 31.09
N LEU A 114 -18.69 23.09 31.26
CA LEU A 114 -18.24 23.81 32.44
C LEU A 114 -18.95 25.15 32.61
N GLU A 115 -19.05 25.96 31.54
CA GLU A 115 -19.78 27.23 31.56
C GLU A 115 -21.26 27.05 31.94
N LYS A 116 -21.90 26.02 31.36
CA LYS A 116 -23.30 25.71 31.66
C LYS A 116 -23.49 25.29 33.12
N THR A 117 -22.55 24.52 33.67
CA THR A 117 -22.58 24.09 35.07
C THR A 117 -22.46 25.29 36.00
N GLN A 118 -21.51 26.20 35.75
CA GLN A 118 -21.36 27.44 36.52
C GLN A 118 -22.61 28.32 36.47
N HIS A 119 -23.24 28.46 35.29
CA HIS A 119 -24.48 29.24 35.17
C HIS A 119 -25.64 28.63 35.98
N LEU A 120 -25.77 27.30 36.00
CA LEU A 120 -26.79 26.60 36.78
C LEU A 120 -26.55 26.71 38.30
N GLU A 121 -25.29 26.69 38.74
CA GLU A 121 -24.93 26.94 40.15
C GLU A 121 -25.28 28.37 40.57
N CYS A 122 -24.95 29.36 39.75
CA CYS A 122 -25.33 30.77 39.97
C CYS A 122 -26.85 30.94 40.07
N GLN A 123 -27.62 30.34 39.17
CA GLN A 123 -29.09 30.38 39.22
C GLN A 123 -29.65 29.73 40.49
N SER A 124 -29.13 28.55 40.87
CA SER A 124 -29.57 27.84 42.07
C SER A 124 -29.30 28.65 43.34
N SER A 125 -28.15 29.33 43.41
CA SER A 125 -27.78 30.23 44.50
C SER A 125 -28.74 31.42 44.62
N VAL A 126 -29.06 32.08 43.50
CA VAL A 126 -30.04 33.19 43.48
C VAL A 126 -31.43 32.71 43.93
N GLN A 127 -31.87 31.54 43.47
CA GLN A 127 -33.15 30.96 43.86
C GLN A 127 -33.24 30.71 45.38
N LEU A 128 -32.16 30.22 45.97
CA LEU A 128 -32.05 29.98 47.42
C LEU A 128 -32.15 31.28 48.21
N CYS A 129 -31.47 32.33 47.77
CA CYS A 129 -31.54 33.66 48.39
C CYS A 129 -32.95 34.26 48.35
N VAL A 130 -33.66 34.16 47.21
CA VAL A 130 -35.06 34.61 47.09
C VAL A 130 -35.99 33.84 48.02
N HIS A 131 -35.80 32.52 48.12
CA HIS A 131 -36.61 31.66 48.99
C HIS A 131 -36.37 31.95 50.48
N LEU A 132 -35.11 32.18 50.87
CA LEU A 132 -34.75 32.56 52.24
C LEU A 132 -35.30 33.94 52.62
N TRP A 133 -35.33 34.88 51.68
CA TRP A 133 -35.93 36.20 51.90
C TRP A 133 -37.46 36.14 52.03
N SER A 134 -38.14 35.29 51.26
CA SER A 134 -39.61 35.09 51.37
C SER A 134 -40.08 34.37 52.64
N LYS A 135 -39.18 33.72 53.38
CA LYS A 135 -39.48 33.04 54.66
C LYS A 135 -39.25 33.93 55.88
N ARG A 136 -38.89 35.19 55.67
CA ARG A 136 -38.64 36.19 56.71
C ARG A 136 -39.79 37.18 56.79
#